data_AF-A0A378AIL6-F1
#
_entry.id   AF-A0A378AIL6-F1
#
_cell.length_a   1.000
_cell.length_b   1.000
_cell.length_c   1.000
_cell.angle_alpha   90.00
_cell.angle_beta   90.00
_cell.angle_gamma   90.00
#
_symmetry.space_group_name_H-M   'P 1'
#
loop_
_entity.id
_entity.type
_entity.pdbx_description
1 polymer ?
#
loop_
_entity_poly.entity_id
_entity_poly.type
_entity_poly.pdbx_seq_one_letter_code
_entity_poly.pdbx_strand_id
1 'polypeptide(L)'
;MRSVTPSIESAVSRLAPGFRALSIVVESAPVADPAVAEQALAEACLAVQQDDVPWAQAHLAAWDEAFSAFGAKAKRTPCSAQALRKRVLKEGSLPAIDPVVDIYNAISIRYAVPVGGENLAAYRGEPRLAIARGDEPFDTLKSAEPVVEYPEPGEVIWRDDIGVTCRRWNWRQGVRTRLDSGAQTMWFILEACRRCRCRPCMRRESGW
;
A
#
# COMPACT_ATOMS: atom_id res chain seq x y z
N MET A 1 9.14 -13.50 19.65
CA MET A 1 8.66 -12.79 18.45
C MET A 1 7.68 -11.74 18.91
N ARG A 2 7.90 -10.48 18.53
CA ARG A 2 6.85 -9.46 18.69
C ARG A 2 5.72 -9.82 17.73
N SER A 3 4.51 -10.00 18.25
CA SER A 3 3.32 -10.15 17.43
C SER A 3 2.77 -8.76 17.12
N VAL A 4 2.46 -8.48 15.86
CA VAL A 4 1.77 -7.25 15.44
C VAL A 4 0.35 -7.65 15.08
N THR A 5 -0.63 -7.04 15.73
CA THR A 5 -2.05 -7.32 15.51
C THR A 5 -2.72 -6.05 14.98
N PRO A 6 -2.63 -5.81 13.66
CA PRO A 6 -3.27 -4.65 13.07
C PRO A 6 -4.79 -4.74 13.24
N SER A 7 -5.44 -3.62 13.55
CA SER A 7 -6.89 -3.54 13.65
C SER A 7 -7.49 -2.69 12.54
N ILE A 8 -8.73 -3.01 12.17
CA ILE A 8 -9.47 -2.33 11.10
C ILE A 8 -10.72 -1.73 11.73
N GLU A 9 -10.88 -0.42 11.58
CA GLU A 9 -12.07 0.26 12.08
C GLU A 9 -13.32 -0.20 11.32
N SER A 10 -14.43 -0.38 12.04
CA SER A 10 -15.69 -0.84 11.44
C SER A 10 -16.18 0.04 10.29
N ALA A 11 -15.87 1.34 10.30
CA ALA A 11 -16.17 2.27 9.22
C ALA A 11 -15.44 1.90 7.92
N VAL A 12 -14.17 1.50 8.01
CA VAL A 12 -13.40 1.02 6.85
C VAL A 12 -13.98 -0.29 6.33
N SER A 13 -14.37 -1.21 7.22
CA SER A 13 -15.04 -2.45 6.82
C SER A 13 -16.39 -2.22 6.11
N ARG A 14 -17.09 -1.12 6.41
CA ARG A 14 -18.32 -0.73 5.68
C ARG A 14 -18.02 -0.17 4.28
N LEU A 15 -16.92 0.56 4.12
CA LEU A 15 -16.47 1.09 2.83
C LEU A 15 -15.99 -0.02 1.89
N ALA A 16 -15.25 -0.98 2.43
CA ALA A 16 -14.71 -2.12 1.68
C ALA A 16 -14.97 -3.44 2.42
N PRO A 17 -16.19 -3.99 2.37
CA PRO A 17 -16.56 -5.22 3.10
C PRO A 17 -15.78 -6.46 2.65
N GLY A 18 -15.25 -6.42 1.42
CA GLY A 18 -14.37 -7.46 0.86
C GLY A 18 -12.90 -7.29 1.18
N PHE A 19 -12.50 -6.25 1.92
CA PHE A 19 -11.10 -6.00 2.25
C PHE A 19 -10.52 -7.13 3.08
N ARG A 20 -9.33 -7.59 2.71
CA ARG A 20 -8.54 -8.59 3.42
C ARG A 20 -7.10 -8.13 3.44
N ALA A 21 -6.40 -8.47 4.52
CA ALA A 21 -4.99 -8.20 4.65
C ALA A 21 -4.26 -9.44 5.19
N LEU A 22 -3.05 -9.67 4.70
CA LEU A 22 -2.09 -10.60 5.29
C LEU A 22 -1.03 -9.78 6.02
N SER A 23 -0.90 -10.01 7.32
CA SER A 23 0.10 -9.37 8.19
C SER A 23 1.28 -10.31 8.39
N ILE A 24 2.50 -9.83 8.12
CA ILE A 24 3.74 -10.59 8.28
C ILE A 24 4.70 -9.76 9.11
N VAL A 25 5.26 -10.36 10.16
CA VAL A 25 6.35 -9.76 10.95
C VAL A 25 7.61 -10.53 10.63
N VAL A 26 8.67 -9.80 10.31
CA VAL A 26 9.99 -10.36 9.98
C VAL A 26 11.00 -9.80 10.96
N GLU A 27 11.74 -10.70 11.61
CA GLU A 27 13.01 -10.37 12.26
C GLU A 27 14.11 -10.62 11.21
N SER A 28 14.81 -9.56 10.82
CA SER A 28 15.73 -9.60 9.69
C SER A 28 17.11 -10.10 10.10
N ALA A 29 17.78 -10.75 9.15
CA ALA A 29 19.22 -10.89 9.13
C ALA A 29 19.82 -9.84 8.19
N PRO A 30 21.12 -9.52 8.30
CA PRO A 30 21.78 -8.65 7.32
C PRO A 30 21.55 -9.14 5.90
N VAL A 31 21.32 -8.20 4.97
CA VAL A 31 21.16 -8.52 3.55
C VAL A 31 22.45 -9.14 3.03
N ALA A 32 22.38 -10.40 2.62
CA ALA A 32 23.53 -11.15 2.11
C ALA A 32 23.79 -10.89 0.62
N ASP A 33 22.71 -10.80 -0.17
CA ASP A 33 22.78 -10.57 -1.62
C ASP A 33 21.69 -9.59 -2.06
N PRO A 34 22.01 -8.30 -2.31
CA PRO A 34 21.04 -7.33 -2.79
C PRO A 34 20.60 -7.57 -4.25
N ALA A 35 21.36 -8.34 -5.05
CA ALA A 35 21.04 -8.59 -6.45
C ALA A 35 19.73 -9.39 -6.61
N VAL A 36 19.34 -10.16 -5.59
CA VAL A 36 18.04 -10.86 -5.56
C VAL A 36 16.88 -9.87 -5.69
N ALA A 37 16.97 -8.71 -5.04
CA ALA A 37 15.93 -7.70 -5.10
C ALA A 37 15.85 -7.02 -6.47
N GLU A 38 17.01 -6.68 -7.05
CA GLU A 38 17.11 -6.11 -8.39
C GLU A 38 16.56 -7.06 -9.45
N GLN A 39 16.91 -8.35 -9.37
CA GLN A 39 16.40 -9.39 -10.26
C GLN A 39 14.89 -9.56 -10.12
N ALA A 40 14.37 -9.67 -8.90
CA ALA A 40 12.94 -9.76 -8.67
C ALA A 40 12.17 -8.56 -9.23
N LEU A 41 12.70 -7.35 -9.06
CA LEU A 41 12.10 -6.13 -9.60
C LEU A 41 12.11 -6.12 -11.13
N ALA A 42 13.22 -6.51 -11.75
CA ALA A 42 13.35 -6.60 -13.20
C ALA A 42 12.40 -7.65 -13.80
N GLU A 43 12.32 -8.84 -13.19
CA GLU A 43 11.40 -9.91 -13.58
C GLU A 43 9.93 -9.47 -13.48
N ALA A 44 9.56 -8.80 -12.38
CA ALA A 44 8.22 -8.27 -12.21
C ALA A 44 7.88 -7.23 -13.29
N CYS A 45 8.82 -6.34 -13.62
CA CYS A 45 8.64 -5.35 -14.68
C CYS A 45 8.46 -6.01 -16.05
N LEU A 46 9.25 -7.03 -16.38
CA LEU A 46 9.15 -7.78 -17.62
C LEU A 46 7.81 -8.52 -17.73
N ALA A 47 7.40 -9.19 -16.65
CA ALA A 47 6.17 -9.96 -16.61
C ALA A 47 4.94 -9.10 -16.91
N VAL A 48 4.84 -7.89 -16.32
CA VAL A 48 3.70 -6.99 -16.56
C VAL A 48 3.62 -6.50 -18.02
N GLN A 49 4.73 -6.49 -18.75
CA GLN A 49 4.77 -6.09 -20.16
C GLN A 49 4.47 -7.24 -21.13
N GLN A 50 4.80 -8.48 -20.75
CA GLN A 50 4.76 -9.64 -21.66
C GLN A 50 3.66 -10.64 -21.33
N ASP A 51 3.54 -11.04 -20.06
CA ASP A 51 2.62 -12.07 -19.57
C ASP A 51 2.11 -11.70 -18.17
N ASP A 52 1.19 -10.74 -18.19
CA ASP A 52 0.58 -10.22 -16.98
C ASP A 52 -0.44 -11.20 -16.39
N VAL A 53 -0.68 -11.08 -15.09
CA VAL A 53 -1.63 -11.96 -14.42
C VAL A 53 -3.07 -11.63 -14.84
N PRO A 54 -3.92 -12.65 -15.11
CA PRO A 54 -5.27 -12.42 -15.66
C PRO A 54 -6.21 -11.66 -14.70
N TRP A 55 -5.89 -11.61 -13.41
CA TRP A 55 -6.68 -10.90 -12.40
C TRP A 55 -6.25 -9.45 -12.18
N ALA A 56 -5.17 -8.96 -12.81
CA ALA A 56 -4.60 -7.66 -12.52
C ALA A 56 -5.63 -6.53 -12.65
N GLN A 57 -6.32 -6.47 -13.79
CA GLN A 57 -7.33 -5.44 -14.04
C GLN A 57 -8.47 -5.47 -13.02
N ALA A 58 -8.91 -6.67 -12.62
CA ALA A 58 -9.99 -6.82 -11.64
C ALA A 58 -9.56 -6.35 -10.25
N HIS A 59 -8.32 -6.65 -9.84
CA HIS A 59 -7.75 -6.19 -8.56
C HIS A 59 -7.60 -4.67 -8.53
N LEU A 60 -7.00 -4.08 -9.57
CA LEU A 60 -6.80 -2.64 -9.66
C LEU A 60 -8.15 -1.88 -9.68
N ALA A 61 -9.14 -2.40 -10.42
CA ALA A 61 -10.47 -1.79 -10.45
C ALA A 61 -11.21 -1.90 -9.11
N ALA A 62 -11.00 -2.97 -8.34
CA ALA A 62 -11.55 -3.07 -6.98
C ALA A 62 -10.94 -2.02 -6.04
N TRP A 63 -9.65 -1.69 -6.23
CA TRP A 63 -9.00 -0.60 -5.50
C TRP A 63 -9.52 0.77 -5.91
N ASP A 64 -9.74 1.02 -7.20
CA ASP A 64 -10.35 2.27 -7.67
C ASP A 64 -11.74 2.50 -7.07
N GLU A 65 -12.55 1.44 -6.95
CA GLU A 65 -13.84 1.48 -6.27
C GLU A 65 -13.71 1.80 -4.78
N ALA A 66 -12.81 1.11 -4.07
CA ALA A 66 -12.56 1.36 -2.65
C ALA A 66 -12.09 2.80 -2.40
N PHE A 67 -11.21 3.32 -3.26
CA PHE A 67 -10.74 4.70 -3.19
C PHE A 67 -11.86 5.70 -3.46
N SER A 68 -12.71 5.42 -4.44
CA SER A 68 -13.87 6.26 -4.75
C SER A 68 -14.88 6.29 -3.60
N ALA A 69 -15.03 5.19 -2.84
CA ALA A 69 -15.98 5.09 -1.74
C ALA A 69 -15.69 6.07 -0.58
N PHE A 70 -14.43 6.45 -0.35
CA PHE A 70 -14.05 7.48 0.62
C PHE A 70 -13.71 8.84 -0.04
N GLY A 71 -14.07 9.03 -1.31
CA GLY A 71 -13.92 10.31 -2.01
C GLY A 71 -12.53 10.57 -2.61
N ALA A 72 -11.60 9.60 -2.58
CA ALA A 72 -10.32 9.75 -3.26
C ALA A 72 -10.48 9.67 -4.78
N LYS A 73 -9.72 10.53 -5.47
CA LYS A 73 -9.67 10.55 -6.93
C LYS A 73 -8.55 9.62 -7.38
N ALA A 74 -8.88 8.39 -7.77
CA ALA A 74 -7.91 7.36 -8.19
C ALA A 74 -6.90 7.83 -9.25
N LYS A 75 -7.28 8.76 -10.15
CA LYS A 75 -6.35 9.36 -11.12
C LYS A 75 -5.22 10.20 -10.49
N ARG A 76 -5.48 10.80 -9.32
CA ARG A 76 -4.53 11.63 -8.57
C ARG A 76 -3.81 10.84 -7.48
N THR A 77 -4.53 9.96 -6.80
CA THR A 77 -4.03 9.18 -5.67
C THR A 77 -4.39 7.71 -5.87
N PRO A 78 -3.79 7.03 -6.86
CA PRO A 78 -4.03 5.60 -7.08
C PRO A 78 -3.44 4.77 -5.93
N CYS A 79 -3.90 3.53 -5.76
CA CYS A 79 -3.23 2.58 -4.86
C CYS A 79 -1.78 2.32 -5.33
N SER A 80 -0.90 1.89 -4.41
CA SER A 80 0.53 1.69 -4.70
C SER A 80 0.77 0.76 -5.90
N ALA A 81 0.09 -0.39 -5.96
CA ALA A 81 0.24 -1.33 -7.06
C ALA A 81 -0.13 -0.72 -8.42
N GLN A 82 -1.22 0.05 -8.50
CA GLN A 82 -1.61 0.77 -9.72
C GLN A 82 -0.58 1.83 -10.10
N ALA A 83 -0.06 2.59 -9.12
CA ALA A 83 0.96 3.60 -9.35
C ALA A 83 2.25 3.00 -9.92
N LEU A 84 2.74 1.91 -9.33
CA LEU A 84 3.95 1.20 -9.74
C LEU A 84 3.78 0.61 -11.14
N ARG A 85 2.72 -0.16 -11.37
CA ARG A 85 2.46 -0.79 -12.67
C ARG A 85 2.28 0.22 -13.80
N LYS A 86 1.63 1.36 -13.52
CA LYS A 86 1.51 2.46 -14.51
C LYS A 86 2.87 3.04 -14.90
N ARG A 87 3.82 3.16 -13.96
CA ARG A 87 5.18 3.61 -14.26
C ARG A 87 5.92 2.57 -15.10
N VAL A 88 5.86 1.29 -14.72
CA VAL A 88 6.47 0.18 -15.49
C VAL A 88 5.94 0.14 -16.92
N LEU A 89 4.62 0.22 -17.14
CA LEU A 89 4.05 0.21 -18.48
C LEU A 89 4.44 1.44 -19.33
N LYS A 90 4.87 2.53 -18.69
CA LYS A 90 5.30 3.75 -19.37
C LYS A 90 6.80 3.78 -19.63
N GLU A 91 7.60 3.33 -18.67
CA GLU A 91 9.06 3.51 -18.62
C GLU A 91 9.82 2.21 -18.85
N GLY A 92 9.14 1.05 -18.83
CA GLY A 92 9.70 -0.28 -19.03
C GLY A 92 10.35 -0.88 -17.78
N SER A 93 10.82 -0.06 -16.85
CA SER A 93 11.44 -0.48 -15.60
C SER A 93 11.21 0.55 -14.49
N LEU A 94 11.71 0.24 -13.29
CA LEU A 94 11.79 1.19 -12.17
C LEU A 94 13.23 1.26 -11.67
N PRO A 95 13.69 2.44 -11.22
CA PRO A 95 14.96 2.53 -10.51
C PRO A 95 14.88 1.79 -9.18
N ALA A 96 15.95 1.07 -8.83
CA ALA A 96 16.12 0.47 -7.52
C ALA A 96 16.13 1.54 -6.42
N ILE A 97 15.59 1.21 -5.25
CA ILE A 97 15.46 2.12 -4.11
C ILE A 97 16.21 1.57 -2.90
N ASP A 98 15.83 0.38 -2.45
CA ASP A 98 16.41 -0.36 -1.34
C ASP A 98 16.02 -1.83 -1.53
N PRO A 99 16.91 -2.82 -1.25
CA PRO A 99 16.62 -4.22 -1.56
C PRO A 99 15.31 -4.75 -0.96
N VAL A 100 14.96 -4.33 0.26
CA VAL A 100 13.73 -4.79 0.90
C VAL A 100 12.52 -4.11 0.27
N VAL A 101 12.66 -2.81 -0.05
CA VAL A 101 11.64 -2.03 -0.74
C VAL A 101 11.35 -2.58 -2.13
N ASP A 102 12.40 -2.93 -2.86
CA ASP A 102 12.32 -3.42 -4.22
C ASP A 102 11.66 -4.80 -4.28
N ILE A 103 11.89 -5.69 -3.30
CA ILE A 103 11.22 -6.99 -3.20
C ILE A 103 9.70 -6.83 -3.06
N TYR A 104 9.22 -6.02 -2.10
CA TYR A 104 7.77 -5.90 -1.92
C TYR A 104 7.11 -5.10 -3.07
N ASN A 105 7.84 -4.17 -3.68
CA ASN A 105 7.39 -3.49 -4.90
C ASN A 105 7.31 -4.45 -6.08
N ALA A 106 8.27 -5.37 -6.23
CA ALA A 106 8.25 -6.41 -7.25
C ALA A 106 7.01 -7.29 -7.12
N ILE A 107 6.67 -7.72 -5.89
CA ILE A 107 5.42 -8.46 -5.61
C ILE A 107 4.20 -7.61 -6.01
N SER A 108 4.19 -6.33 -5.65
CA SER A 108 3.08 -5.43 -5.97
C SER A 108 2.86 -5.26 -7.47
N ILE A 109 3.97 -5.17 -8.23
CA ILE A 109 3.98 -5.07 -9.68
C ILE A 109 3.51 -6.37 -10.30
N ARG A 110 4.16 -7.50 -9.96
CA ARG A 110 3.92 -8.81 -10.57
C ARG A 110 2.47 -9.27 -10.39
N TYR A 111 1.88 -9.05 -9.22
CA TYR A 111 0.60 -9.65 -8.85
C TYR A 111 -0.56 -8.66 -8.75
N ALA A 112 -0.31 -7.36 -8.98
CA ALA A 112 -1.30 -6.29 -8.83
C ALA A 112 -1.97 -6.26 -7.43
N VAL A 113 -1.15 -6.43 -6.39
CA VAL A 113 -1.57 -6.45 -4.98
C VAL A 113 -0.75 -5.42 -4.21
N PRO A 114 -1.33 -4.39 -3.59
CA PRO A 114 -0.58 -3.46 -2.75
C PRO A 114 0.13 -4.20 -1.61
N VAL A 115 1.45 -4.01 -1.54
CA VAL A 115 2.26 -4.42 -0.40
C VAL A 115 2.91 -3.19 0.22
N GLY A 116 2.77 -3.06 1.53
CA GLY A 116 3.48 -2.06 2.34
C GLY A 116 4.48 -2.74 3.27
N GLY A 117 5.58 -2.05 3.54
CA GLY A 117 6.58 -2.44 4.54
C GLY A 117 6.86 -1.28 5.49
N GLU A 118 6.86 -1.54 6.79
CA GLU A 118 7.03 -0.54 7.84
C GLU A 118 8.16 -0.97 8.80
N ASN A 119 8.99 -0.03 9.21
CA ASN A 119 9.98 -0.23 10.27
C ASN A 119 9.26 -0.27 11.63
N LEU A 120 9.11 -1.47 12.20
CA LEU A 120 8.34 -1.66 13.42
C LEU A 120 8.99 -1.03 14.66
N ALA A 121 10.31 -0.81 14.65
CA ALA A 121 11.00 -0.14 15.76
C ALA A 121 10.56 1.34 15.90
N ALA A 122 10.15 1.96 14.80
CA ALA A 122 9.67 3.35 14.77
C ALA A 122 8.18 3.50 15.11
N TYR A 123 7.42 2.40 15.13
CA TYR A 123 6.00 2.37 15.45
C TYR A 123 5.74 2.63 16.95
N ARG A 124 4.57 3.19 17.28
CA ARG A 124 4.07 3.31 18.66
C ARG A 124 2.66 2.74 18.78
N GLY A 125 2.52 1.71 19.61
CA GLY A 125 1.30 0.93 19.71
C GLY A 125 1.10 0.02 18.50
N GLU A 126 -0.14 -0.44 18.33
CA GLU A 126 -0.52 -1.34 17.23
C GLU A 126 -1.00 -0.56 15.99
N PRO A 127 -0.75 -1.07 14.77
CA PRO A 127 -1.27 -0.46 13.55
C PRO A 127 -2.80 -0.47 13.51
N ARG A 128 -3.36 0.64 13.04
CA ARG A 128 -4.80 0.82 12.87
C ARG A 128 -5.10 1.37 11.48
N LEU A 129 -5.97 0.66 10.77
CA LEU A 129 -6.60 1.15 9.56
C LEU A 129 -7.89 1.85 9.95
N ALA A 130 -7.90 3.18 9.83
CA ALA A 130 -8.94 4.04 10.40
C ALA A 130 -9.39 5.12 9.43
N ILE A 131 -10.51 5.76 9.75
CA ILE A 131 -10.95 6.99 9.08
C ILE A 131 -10.30 8.19 9.77
N ALA A 132 -9.62 9.00 8.97
CA ALA A 132 -8.96 10.21 9.43
C ALA A 132 -9.97 11.21 10.00
N ARG A 133 -9.61 11.80 11.14
CA ARG A 133 -10.32 12.95 11.74
C ARG A 133 -9.84 14.27 11.17
N GLY A 134 -8.61 14.29 10.66
CA GLY A 134 -7.95 15.46 10.08
C GLY A 134 -7.08 16.24 11.06
N ASP A 135 -6.95 15.74 12.29
CA ASP A 135 -6.02 16.23 13.30
C ASP A 135 -4.80 15.33 13.47
N GLU A 136 -4.74 14.21 12.74
CA GLU A 136 -3.62 13.28 12.79
C GLU A 136 -2.39 13.82 12.03
N PRO A 137 -1.23 14.00 12.67
CA PRO A 137 -0.04 14.46 11.98
C PRO A 137 0.47 13.40 10.99
N PHE A 138 0.89 13.85 9.81
CA PHE A 138 1.52 13.03 8.77
C PHE A 138 2.83 13.67 8.34
N ASP A 139 3.94 13.03 8.72
CA ASP A 139 5.27 13.48 8.34
C ASP A 139 5.61 13.07 6.90
N THR A 140 6.09 14.03 6.13
CA THR A 140 6.31 13.85 4.69
C THR A 140 7.38 14.81 4.18
N LEU A 141 7.76 14.66 2.91
CA LEU A 141 8.71 15.55 2.25
C LEU A 141 7.98 16.39 1.19
N LYS A 142 8.25 17.70 1.16
CA LYS A 142 7.83 18.62 0.10
C LYS A 142 9.07 19.36 -0.40
N SER A 143 9.39 19.17 -1.69
CA SER A 143 10.63 19.70 -2.28
C SER A 143 11.88 19.29 -1.49
N ALA A 144 11.95 18.03 -1.07
CA ALA A 144 13.00 17.44 -0.22
C ALA A 144 13.09 17.97 1.23
N GLU A 145 12.24 18.92 1.62
CA GLU A 145 12.20 19.44 2.98
C GLU A 145 11.16 18.68 3.84
N PRO A 146 11.48 18.34 5.10
CA PRO A 146 10.53 17.77 6.05
C PRO A 146 9.37 18.72 6.32
N VAL A 147 8.15 18.23 6.15
CA VAL A 147 6.92 18.95 6.49
C VAL A 147 5.93 18.01 7.19
N VAL A 148 5.07 18.59 8.02
CA VAL A 148 3.92 17.88 8.59
C VAL A 148 2.67 18.34 7.85
N GLU A 149 1.99 17.39 7.22
CA GLU A 149 0.66 17.57 6.66
C GLU A 149 -0.38 16.90 7.57
N TYR A 150 -1.66 17.18 7.30
CA TYR A 150 -2.78 16.52 7.95
C TYR A 150 -3.69 15.91 6.87
N PRO A 151 -4.21 14.69 7.06
CA PRO A 151 -5.17 14.10 6.14
C PRO A 151 -6.48 14.91 6.15
N GLU A 152 -7.23 14.89 5.05
CA GLU A 152 -8.59 15.42 5.09
C GLU A 152 -9.48 14.48 5.93
N PRO A 153 -10.45 15.01 6.70
CA PRO A 153 -11.44 14.18 7.37
C PRO A 153 -12.13 13.23 6.39
N GLY A 154 -12.23 11.95 6.74
CA GLY A 154 -12.81 10.92 5.88
C GLY A 154 -11.81 10.13 5.03
N GLU A 155 -10.54 10.56 4.93
CA GLU A 155 -9.49 9.73 4.30
C GLU A 155 -9.32 8.41 5.06
N VAL A 156 -9.17 7.29 4.35
CA VAL A 156 -8.71 6.05 4.98
C VAL A 156 -7.20 6.14 5.19
N ILE A 157 -6.71 5.83 6.39
CA ILE A 157 -5.29 5.95 6.76
C ILE A 157 -4.82 4.73 7.55
N TRP A 158 -3.56 4.34 7.36
CA TRP A 158 -2.84 3.61 8.39
C TRP A 158 -2.25 4.60 9.38
N ARG A 159 -2.41 4.30 10.66
CA ARG A 159 -1.89 5.12 11.76
C ARG A 159 -1.45 4.28 12.93
N ASP A 160 -0.65 4.90 13.78
CA ASP A 160 -0.28 4.40 15.09
C ASP A 160 -0.76 5.39 16.18
N ASP A 161 -0.22 5.30 17.38
CA ASP A 161 -0.56 6.18 18.50
C ASP A 161 -0.08 7.63 18.30
N ILE A 162 0.96 7.84 17.51
CA ILE A 162 1.51 9.17 17.23
C ILE A 162 0.77 9.85 16.08
N GLY A 163 0.56 9.15 14.97
CA GLY A 163 0.04 9.79 13.76
C GLY A 163 -0.11 8.84 12.57
N VAL A 164 -0.29 9.42 11.40
CA VAL A 164 -0.46 8.70 10.13
C VAL A 164 0.87 8.06 9.73
N THR A 165 0.87 6.78 9.37
CA THR A 165 2.04 6.08 8.80
C THR A 165 1.90 5.88 7.30
N CYS A 166 0.67 5.71 6.81
CA CYS A 166 0.38 5.69 5.38
C CYS A 166 -0.92 6.44 5.08
N ARG A 167 -0.81 7.46 4.24
CA ARG A 167 -1.92 8.33 3.85
C ARG A 167 -2.68 7.74 2.67
N ARG A 168 -4.01 7.92 2.65
CA ARG A 168 -4.93 7.42 1.62
C ARG A 168 -4.73 5.92 1.38
N TRP A 169 -4.89 5.16 2.45
CA TRP A 169 -4.82 3.71 2.54
C TRP A 169 -3.43 3.14 2.26
N ASN A 170 -3.02 3.09 1.00
CA ASN A 170 -1.73 2.56 0.56
C ASN A 170 -1.12 3.43 -0.54
N TRP A 171 -1.43 4.73 -0.55
CA TRP A 171 -0.94 5.65 -1.55
C TRP A 171 0.44 6.22 -1.20
N ARG A 172 0.62 6.74 0.02
CA ARG A 172 1.86 7.43 0.41
C ARG A 172 2.25 7.14 1.86
N GLN A 173 3.38 6.47 2.04
CA GLN A 173 3.99 6.23 3.34
C GLN A 173 4.62 7.52 3.92
N GLY A 174 4.60 7.63 5.24
CA GLY A 174 5.31 8.64 6.00
C GLY A 174 6.82 8.39 6.04
N VAL A 175 7.57 9.34 6.60
CA VAL A 175 9.03 9.24 6.74
C VAL A 175 9.42 8.43 7.98
N ARG A 176 8.73 8.63 9.09
CA ARG A 176 9.07 8.11 10.42
C ARG A 176 9.12 6.59 10.45
N THR A 177 8.17 5.92 9.82
CA THR A 177 8.05 4.45 9.80
C THR A 177 8.57 3.84 8.50
N ARG A 178 9.19 4.66 7.65
CA ARG A 178 9.78 4.20 6.39
C ARG A 178 10.73 3.03 6.65
N LEU A 179 10.59 2.02 5.80
CA LEU A 179 11.42 0.83 5.84
C LEU A 179 12.69 1.01 4.99
N ASP A 180 13.78 0.44 5.48
CA ASP A 180 15.02 0.23 4.74
C ASP A 180 15.62 -1.13 5.14
N SER A 181 16.63 -1.57 4.39
CA SER A 181 17.34 -2.83 4.60
C SER A 181 18.13 -2.91 5.91
N GLY A 182 18.29 -1.81 6.64
CA GLY A 182 18.91 -1.77 7.97
C GLY A 182 17.95 -2.12 9.11
N ALA A 183 16.64 -2.09 8.87
CA ALA A 183 15.63 -2.38 9.90
C ALA A 183 15.74 -3.83 10.40
N GLN A 184 15.77 -4.02 11.73
CA GLN A 184 15.88 -5.34 12.35
C GLN A 184 14.53 -6.04 12.52
N THR A 185 13.46 -5.27 12.75
CA THR A 185 12.11 -5.80 12.88
C THR A 185 11.20 -5.05 11.92
N MET A 186 10.64 -5.79 10.97
CA MET A 186 9.86 -5.26 9.86
C MET A 186 8.43 -5.77 9.95
N TRP A 187 7.47 -4.92 9.59
CA TRP A 187 6.08 -5.32 9.42
C TRP A 187 5.68 -5.13 7.96
N PHE A 188 5.23 -6.21 7.33
CA PHE A 188 4.68 -6.18 5.98
C PHE A 188 3.19 -6.43 6.02
N ILE A 189 2.48 -5.72 5.16
CA ILE A 189 1.05 -5.91 4.96
C ILE A 189 0.74 -6.02 3.47
N LEU A 190 0.13 -7.15 3.08
CA LEU A 190 -0.39 -7.36 1.73
C LEU A 190 -1.89 -7.17 1.76
N GLU A 191 -2.38 -6.28 0.92
CA GLU A 191 -3.76 -5.81 0.98
C GLU A 191 -4.54 -6.20 -0.27
N ALA A 192 -5.75 -6.72 -0.09
CA ALA A 192 -6.64 -7.09 -1.20
C ALA A 192 -8.04 -6.52 -0.99
N CYS A 193 -8.54 -5.80 -1.99
CA CYS A 193 -9.93 -5.41 -2.10
C CYS A 193 -10.66 -6.35 -3.06
N ARG A 194 -11.91 -6.69 -2.72
CA ARG A 194 -12.85 -7.32 -3.66
C ARG A 194 -13.91 -6.29 -4.04
N ARG A 195 -14.33 -6.30 -5.31
CA ARG A 195 -15.48 -5.50 -5.75
C ARG A 195 -16.69 -5.75 -4.87
N CYS A 196 -17.40 -4.67 -4.53
CA CYS A 196 -18.59 -4.76 -3.72
C CYS A 196 -19.74 -5.35 -4.55
N ARG A 197 -20.17 -6.57 -4.23
CA ARG A 197 -21.30 -7.24 -4.90
C ARG A 197 -22.65 -6.90 -4.27
N CYS A 198 -22.82 -5.70 -3.70
CA CYS A 198 -24.13 -5.28 -3.19
C CYS A 198 -25.06 -4.87 -4.35
N ARG A 199 -26.37 -5.08 -4.20
CA ARG A 199 -27.37 -4.79 -5.25
C ARG A 199 -27.25 -3.37 -5.87
N PRO A 200 -26.99 -2.29 -5.10
CA PRO A 200 -26.76 -0.96 -5.67
C PRO A 200 -25.50 -0.84 -6.56
N CYS A 201 -24.40 -1.52 -6.21
CA CYS A 201 -23.16 -1.53 -6.99
C CYS A 201 -23.30 -2.36 -8.27
N MET A 202 -23.97 -3.51 -8.21
CA MET A 202 -24.19 -4.36 -9.40
C MET A 202 -25.09 -3.70 -10.46
N ARG A 203 -26.03 -2.81 -10.07
CA ARG A 203 -26.87 -2.06 -11.02
C ARG A 203 -26.11 -1.05 -11.88
N ARG A 204 -24.90 -0.64 -11.48
CA ARG A 204 -24.04 0.22 -12.32
C ARG A 204 -23.36 -0.55 -13.45
N GLU A 205 -23.32 -1.88 -13.38
CA GLU A 205 -22.69 -2.75 -14.40
C GLU A 205 -23.67 -3.20 -15.48
N SER A 206 -24.97 -3.22 -15.21
CA SER A 206 -26.02 -3.66 -16.15
C SER A 206 -26.50 -2.55 -17.11
N GLY A 207 -25.68 -1.53 -17.37
CA GLY A 207 -25.95 -0.48 -18.34
C GLY A 207 -25.51 -0.88 -19.76
N TRP A 208 -26.13 -1.95 -20.28
CA TRP A 208 -26.22 -2.28 -21.70
C TRP A 208 -27.69 -2.47 -22.05
#